data_AF-A0A5E6M9Z7-F1
#
_entry.id   AF-A0A5E6M9Z7-F1
#
_cell.length_a   1.000
_cell.length_b   1.000
_cell.length_c   1.000
_cell.angle_alpha   90.00
_cell.angle_beta   90.00
_cell.angle_gamma   90.00
#
_symmetry.space_group_name_H-M   'P 1'
#
loop_
_entity.id
_entity.type
_entity.pdbx_description
1 polymer ?
#
loop_
_entity_poly.entity_id
_entity_poly.type
_entity_poly.pdbx_seq_one_letter_code
_entity_poly.pdbx_strand_id
1 'polypeptide(L)'
;MDGETAITGFLAVYLFLLAAFTGYEVIARVPAILHTPLMSGSNFIHGIVVVGALYALLHASSVPEQAIGFLGVLFGAANAAGGYVVTVRMLRMFHSGKAAKPPRSSS
;
A
#
# COMPACT_ATOMS: atom_id res chain seq x y z
N MET A 1 3.02 27.24 -20.16
CA MET A 1 3.48 25.84 -20.01
C MET A 1 2.36 25.01 -20.56
N ASP A 2 2.32 24.94 -21.89
CA ASP A 2 1.24 24.32 -22.65
C ASP A 2 1.70 22.90 -22.96
N GLY A 3 0.87 21.94 -22.58
CA GLY A 3 1.19 20.53 -22.62
C GLY A 3 0.22 19.82 -21.72
N GLU A 4 -0.95 19.52 -22.27
CA GLU A 4 -1.99 18.70 -21.69
C GLU A 4 -1.38 17.42 -21.08
N THR A 5 -1.03 17.44 -19.80
CA THR A 5 -1.07 16.24 -18.95
C THR A 5 -2.53 15.89 -18.64
N ALA A 6 -3.43 16.12 -19.58
CA ALA A 6 -4.80 15.66 -19.49
C ALA A 6 -4.76 14.18 -19.82
N ILE A 7 -4.90 13.34 -18.79
CA ILE A 7 -5.24 11.94 -19.02
C ILE A 7 -6.61 11.95 -19.69
N THR A 8 -6.63 11.84 -21.02
CA THR A 8 -7.87 11.76 -21.80
C THR A 8 -8.65 10.53 -21.35
N GLY A 9 -9.99 10.56 -21.46
CA GLY A 9 -10.83 9.46 -20.97
C GLY A 9 -10.43 8.09 -21.54
N PHE A 10 -10.02 8.05 -22.82
CA PHE A 10 -9.47 6.84 -23.44
C PHE A 10 -8.15 6.40 -22.79
N LEU A 11 -7.21 7.33 -22.57
CA LEU A 11 -5.94 7.04 -21.91
C LEU A 11 -6.13 6.58 -20.46
N ALA A 12 -7.08 7.15 -19.72
CA ALA A 12 -7.39 6.76 -18.34
C ALA A 12 -7.85 5.31 -18.25
N VAL A 13 -8.77 4.91 -19.15
CA VAL A 13 -9.25 3.53 -19.24
C VAL A 13 -8.11 2.61 -19.67
N TYR A 14 -7.26 3.03 -20.61
CA TYR A 14 -6.11 2.25 -21.05
C TYR A 14 -5.13 1.98 -19.90
N LEU A 15 -4.78 3.01 -19.13
CA LEU A 15 -3.92 2.90 -17.95
C LEU A 15 -4.54 2.01 -16.88
N PHE A 16 -5.85 2.18 -16.61
CA PHE A 16 -6.57 1.34 -15.66
C PHE A 16 -6.54 -0.13 -16.05
N LEU A 17 -6.83 -0.46 -17.31
CA LEU A 17 -6.81 -1.84 -17.82
C LEU A 17 -5.41 -2.45 -17.75
N LEU A 18 -4.38 -1.72 -18.20
CA LEU A 18 -2.99 -2.19 -18.16
C LEU A 18 -2.49 -2.39 -16.72
N ALA A 19 -2.84 -1.48 -15.80
CA ALA A 19 -2.51 -1.62 -14.39
C ALA A 19 -3.21 -2.81 -13.74
N ALA A 20 -4.50 -3.03 -14.03
CA ALA A 20 -5.26 -4.17 -13.53
C ALA A 20 -4.69 -5.50 -14.03
N PHE A 21 -4.39 -5.59 -15.34
CA PHE A 21 -3.78 -6.79 -15.93
C PHE A 21 -2.39 -7.06 -15.35
N THR A 22 -1.57 -6.02 -15.20
CA THR A 22 -0.24 -6.13 -14.57
C THR A 22 -0.34 -6.60 -13.13
N GLY A 23 -1.29 -6.08 -12.35
CA GLY A 23 -1.55 -6.53 -10.98
C GLY A 23 -1.91 -8.01 -10.91
N TYR A 24 -2.79 -8.48 -11.81
CA TYR A 24 -3.17 -9.89 -11.91
C TYR A 24 -1.96 -10.79 -12.21
N GLU A 25 -1.21 -10.46 -13.25
CA GLU A 25 -0.07 -11.27 -13.72
C GLU A 25 1.05 -11.35 -12.67
N VAL A 26 1.30 -10.25 -11.95
CA VAL A 26 2.28 -10.21 -10.85
C VAL A 26 1.85 -11.11 -9.69
N ILE A 27 0.59 -11.04 -9.26
CA ILE A 27 0.09 -11.83 -8.12
C ILE A 27 0.03 -13.33 -8.47
N ALA A 28 -0.32 -13.68 -9.71
CA ALA A 28 -0.44 -15.06 -10.17
C ALA A 28 0.86 -15.88 -10.03
N ARG A 29 2.02 -15.21 -9.96
CA ARG A 29 3.35 -15.84 -9.92
C ARG A 29 3.96 -15.90 -8.52
N VAL A 30 3.23 -15.48 -7.47
CA VAL A 30 3.74 -15.41 -6.10
C VAL A 30 3.66 -16.78 -5.41
N PRO A 31 4.73 -17.25 -4.75
CA PRO A 31 4.71 -18.51 -4.01
C PRO A 31 3.79 -18.45 -2.79
N ALA A 32 3.21 -19.60 -2.42
CA ALA A 32 2.16 -19.66 -1.38
C ALA A 32 2.59 -19.11 0.00
N ILE A 33 3.87 -19.23 0.34
CA ILE A 33 4.43 -18.72 1.60
C ILE A 33 4.33 -17.19 1.74
N LEU A 34 4.16 -16.48 0.62
CA LEU A 34 4.05 -15.03 0.58
C LEU A 34 2.60 -14.52 0.51
N HIS A 35 1.57 -15.37 0.47
CA HIS A 35 0.18 -14.86 0.36
C HIS A 35 -0.22 -13.94 1.52
N THR A 36 0.10 -14.30 2.76
CA THR A 36 -0.23 -13.46 3.93
C THR A 36 0.62 -12.18 3.99
N PRO A 37 1.96 -12.23 3.80
CA PRO A 37 2.75 -11.00 3.62
C PRO A 37 2.27 -10.11 2.47
N LEU A 38 1.87 -10.71 1.34
CA LEU A 38 1.37 -10.00 0.17
C LEU A 38 0.02 -9.35 0.45
N MET A 39 -0.88 -10.03 1.16
CA MET A 39 -2.15 -9.46 1.62
C MET A 39 -1.93 -8.23 2.50
N SER A 40 -0.94 -8.28 3.41
CA SER A 40 -0.56 -7.10 4.21
C SER A 40 0.08 -6.01 3.35
N GLY A 41 0.93 -6.38 2.40
CA GLY A 41 1.61 -5.45 1.49
C GLY A 41 0.64 -4.70 0.58
N SER A 42 -0.37 -5.37 0.02
CA SER A 42 -1.40 -4.72 -0.80
C SER A 42 -2.28 -3.77 0.03
N ASN A 43 -2.58 -4.12 1.29
CA ASN A 43 -3.25 -3.21 2.22
C ASN A 43 -2.40 -1.96 2.51
N PHE A 44 -1.07 -2.10 2.68
CA PHE A 44 -0.17 -0.95 2.82
C PHE A 44 -0.17 -0.04 1.57
N ILE A 45 -0.09 -0.63 0.37
CA ILE A 45 -0.09 0.13 -0.89
C ILE A 45 -1.41 0.89 -1.08
N HIS A 46 -2.55 0.29 -0.70
CA HIS A 46 -3.85 0.95 -0.73
C HIS A 46 -3.91 2.20 0.17
N GLY A 47 -3.01 2.34 1.14
CA GLY A 47 -2.83 3.56 1.94
C GLY A 47 -2.60 4.84 1.13
N ILE A 48 -2.33 4.75 -0.17
CA ILE A 48 -2.30 5.88 -1.11
C ILE A 48 -3.58 6.75 -1.07
N VAL A 49 -4.71 6.21 -0.59
CA VAL A 49 -5.94 6.98 -0.31
C VAL A 49 -5.66 8.27 0.51
N VAL A 50 -4.61 8.29 1.34
CA VAL A 50 -4.17 9.51 2.05
C VAL A 50 -3.91 10.70 1.12
N VAL A 51 -3.44 10.47 -0.10
CA VAL A 51 -3.19 11.54 -1.10
C VAL A 51 -4.51 12.14 -1.57
N GLY A 52 -5.52 11.30 -1.82
CA GLY A 52 -6.86 11.76 -2.16
C GLY A 52 -7.52 12.52 -1.01
N ALA A 53 -7.35 12.06 0.22
CA ALA A 53 -7.87 12.74 1.40
C ALA A 53 -7.17 14.09 1.65
N LEU A 54 -5.85 14.16 1.43
CA LEU A 54 -5.11 15.43 1.48
C LEU A 54 -5.64 16.39 0.43
N TYR A 55 -5.81 15.93 -0.81
CA TYR A 55 -6.38 16.75 -1.87
C TYR A 55 -7.78 17.28 -1.48
N ALA A 56 -8.65 16.43 -0.96
CA ALA A 56 -9.98 16.83 -0.51
C ALA A 56 -9.93 17.86 0.63
N LEU A 57 -9.06 17.66 1.61
CA LEU A 57 -8.88 18.59 2.73
C LEU A 57 -8.34 19.95 2.27
N LEU A 58 -7.38 19.97 1.33
CA LEU A 58 -6.81 21.22 0.80
C LEU A 58 -7.84 22.06 0.03
N HIS A 59 -8.88 21.43 -0.52
CA HIS A 59 -9.93 22.12 -1.28
C HIS A 59 -11.23 22.29 -0.47
N ALA A 60 -11.22 21.95 0.82
CA ALA A 60 -12.39 22.05 1.69
C ALA A 60 -12.70 23.50 2.04
N SER A 61 -13.93 23.92 1.76
CA SER A 61 -14.40 25.31 1.92
C SER A 61 -15.23 25.50 3.19
N SER A 62 -15.91 24.43 3.63
CA SER A 62 -16.79 24.45 4.81
C SER A 62 -16.20 23.67 5.98
N VAL A 63 -16.60 24.02 7.21
CA VAL A 63 -16.16 23.33 8.44
C VAL A 63 -16.47 21.82 8.40
N PRO A 64 -17.65 21.36 7.91
CA PRO A 64 -17.92 19.93 7.76
C PRO A 64 -16.98 19.24 6.75
N GLU A 65 -16.69 19.87 5.62
CA GLU A 65 -15.74 19.33 4.62
C GLU A 65 -14.33 19.21 5.20
N GLN A 66 -13.88 20.22 5.96
CA GLN A 66 -12.57 20.20 6.61
C GLN A 66 -12.49 19.09 7.66
N ALA A 67 -13.55 18.88 8.45
CA ALA A 67 -13.61 17.80 9.42
C ALA A 67 -13.52 16.42 8.74
N ILE A 68 -14.26 16.21 7.65
CA ILE A 68 -14.23 14.96 6.87
C ILE A 68 -12.86 14.76 6.22
N GLY A 69 -12.30 15.80 5.60
CA GLY A 69 -10.97 15.75 5.00
C GLY A 69 -9.89 15.43 6.03
N PHE A 70 -9.95 16.05 7.21
CA PHE A 70 -9.02 15.79 8.31
C PHE A 70 -9.10 14.33 8.79
N LEU A 71 -10.31 13.80 9.01
CA LEU A 71 -10.49 12.39 9.37
C LEU A 71 -10.03 11.45 8.26
N GLY A 72 -10.26 11.81 7.00
CA GLY A 72 -9.77 11.06 5.84
C GLY A 72 -8.24 10.98 5.82
N VAL A 73 -7.54 12.10 6.06
CA VAL A 73 -6.08 12.13 6.14
C VAL A 73 -5.60 11.31 7.33
N LEU A 74 -6.24 11.44 8.48
CA LEU A 74 -5.91 10.68 9.69
C LEU A 74 -6.01 9.17 9.44
N PHE A 75 -7.11 8.70 8.87
CA PHE A 75 -7.31 7.28 8.57
C PHE A 75 -6.41 6.78 7.45
N GLY A 76 -6.20 7.58 6.40
CA GLY A 76 -5.26 7.24 5.33
C GLY A 76 -3.82 7.09 5.85
N ALA A 77 -3.38 8.04 6.68
CA ALA A 77 -2.06 7.99 7.31
C ALA A 77 -1.93 6.79 8.26
N ALA A 78 -2.96 6.50 9.06
CA ALA A 78 -2.98 5.34 9.94
C ALA A 78 -2.91 4.01 9.16
N ASN A 79 -3.63 3.89 8.03
CA ASN A 79 -3.57 2.71 7.16
C ASN A 79 -2.16 2.53 6.56
N ALA A 80 -1.57 3.59 6.01
CA ALA A 80 -0.23 3.53 5.43
C ALA A 80 0.84 3.19 6.49
N ALA A 81 0.84 3.87 7.64
CA ALA A 81 1.81 3.62 8.70
C ALA A 81 1.64 2.23 9.34
N GLY A 82 0.39 1.85 9.67
CA GLY A 82 0.08 0.55 10.24
C GLY A 82 0.40 -0.59 9.28
N GLY A 83 -0.02 -0.46 8.01
CA GLY A 83 0.25 -1.42 6.95
C GLY A 83 1.76 -1.63 6.74
N TYR A 84 2.55 -0.55 6.74
CA TYR A 84 4.00 -0.63 6.62
C TYR A 84 4.62 -1.44 7.77
N VAL A 85 4.26 -1.11 9.02
CA VAL A 85 4.82 -1.78 10.22
C VAL A 85 4.50 -3.27 10.22
N VAL A 86 3.25 -3.64 9.89
CA VAL A 86 2.84 -5.06 9.85
C VAL A 86 3.56 -5.80 8.72
N THR A 87 3.59 -5.23 7.52
CA THR A 87 4.24 -5.84 6.35
C THR A 87 5.73 -6.07 6.60
N VAL A 88 6.43 -5.09 7.18
CA VAL A 88 7.85 -5.24 7.53
C VAL A 88 8.06 -6.34 8.57
N ARG A 89 7.19 -6.45 9.59
CA ARG A 89 7.28 -7.55 10.57
C ARG A 89 7.10 -8.92 9.93
N MET A 90 6.17 -9.04 8.98
CA MET A 90 5.95 -10.28 8.22
C MET A 90 7.17 -10.62 7.34
N LEU A 91 7.71 -9.64 6.60
CA LEU A 91 8.85 -9.86 5.71
C LEU A 91 10.17 -10.14 6.45
N ARG A 92 10.31 -9.68 7.70
CA ARG A 92 11.46 -10.02 8.55
C ARG A 92 11.56 -11.51 8.85
N MET A 93 10.47 -12.27 8.77
CA MET A 93 10.49 -13.73 8.98
C MET A 93 11.25 -14.48 7.89
N PHE A 94 11.43 -13.88 6.70
CA PHE A 94 12.24 -14.43 5.60
C PHE A 94 13.72 -14.04 5.68
N HIS A 95 14.05 -13.05 6.50
CA HIS A 95 15.43 -12.68 6.78
C HIS A 95 15.88 -13.56 7.94
N SER A 96 16.50 -14.70 7.63
CA SER A 96 17.05 -15.66 8.60
C SER A 96 18.08 -14.99 9.52
N GLY A 97 17.62 -14.35 10.59
CA GLY A 97 18.43 -13.80 11.66
C GLY A 97 18.70 -14.86 12.73
N LYS A 98 19.78 -15.61 12.53
CA LYS A 98 20.44 -16.50 13.51
C LYS A 98 19.55 -17.62 14.09
N ALA A 99 19.61 -18.78 13.44
CA ALA A 99 19.38 -20.03 14.17
C ALA A 99 20.25 -20.02 15.42
N ALA A 100 19.64 -19.90 16.60
CA ALA A 100 20.30 -20.21 17.85
C ALA A 100 20.77 -21.66 17.73
N LYS A 101 22.08 -21.84 17.53
CA LYS A 101 22.72 -23.16 17.49
C LYS A 101 22.34 -23.84 18.80
N PRO A 102 21.64 -25.00 18.78
CA PRO A 102 21.34 -25.70 20.01
C PRO A 102 22.68 -26.06 20.68
N PRO A 103 22.82 -25.91 22.02
CA PRO A 103 24.03 -26.32 22.69
C PRO A 103 24.24 -27.80 22.38
N ARG A 104 25.37 -28.12 21.75
CA ARG A 104 25.81 -29.51 21.61
C ARG A 104 26.07 -30.02 23.02
N SER A 105 25.18 -30.83 23.57
CA SER A 105 25.52 -31.70 24.69
C SER A 105 26.44 -32.80 24.14
N SER A 106 27.75 -32.57 24.26
CA SER A 106 28.73 -33.64 24.24
C SER A 106 28.60 -34.44 25.55
N SER A 107 28.60 -35.77 25.39
CA SER A 107 28.73 -36.83 26.41
C SER A 107 27.65 -36.89 27.49
#